data_AF-A0A7C4UCB4-F1
#
_entry.id   AF-A0A7C4UCB4-F1
#
_cell.length_a   1.000
_cell.length_b   1.000
_cell.length_c   1.000
_cell.angle_alpha   90.00
_cell.angle_beta   90.00
_cell.angle_gamma   90.00
#
_symmetry.space_group_name_H-M   'P 1'
#
loop_
_entity.id
_entity.type
_entity.pdbx_description
1 polymer ?
#
loop_
_entity_poly.entity_id
_entity_poly.type
_entity_poly.pdbx_seq_one_letter_code
_entity_poly.pdbx_strand_id
1 'polypeptide(L)'
;MSKNIEKYLHKDFDNEAGRKHAFKRTKIVATVGPACDTYEKLLELVKAGVNVFRLNFSHGSHEDKAKIIEYIRLINKKEPY
;
A
#
# COMPACT_ATOMS: atom_id res chain seq x y z
N MET A 1 17.80 -13.85 -12.75
CA MET A 1 16.37 -13.48 -12.68
C MET A 1 15.57 -14.71 -12.20
N SER A 2 14.55 -14.53 -11.35
CA SER A 2 13.79 -15.65 -10.76
C SER A 2 13.02 -16.41 -11.85
N LYS A 3 13.24 -17.73 -11.97
CA LYS A 3 12.66 -18.57 -13.02
C LYS A 3 11.13 -18.73 -12.94
N ASN A 4 10.46 -18.21 -11.90
CA ASN A 4 9.04 -18.44 -11.62
C ASN A 4 8.29 -17.19 -11.13
N ILE A 5 8.58 -16.00 -11.68
CA ILE A 5 7.94 -14.76 -11.21
C ILE A 5 6.43 -14.73 -11.47
N GLU A 6 5.97 -15.42 -12.53
CA GLU A 6 4.55 -15.51 -12.91
C GLU A 6 3.66 -16.15 -11.84
N LYS A 7 4.22 -17.05 -11.00
CA LYS A 7 3.46 -17.67 -9.90
C LYS A 7 3.06 -16.66 -8.81
N TYR A 8 3.81 -15.57 -8.68
CA TYR A 8 3.59 -14.55 -7.66
C TYR A 8 2.90 -13.29 -8.21
N LEU A 9 2.63 -13.24 -9.51
CA LEU A 9 1.90 -12.17 -10.16
C LEU A 9 0.42 -12.54 -10.17
N HIS A 10 -0.40 -11.82 -9.41
CA HIS A 10 -1.84 -11.85 -9.60
C HIS A 10 -2.16 -11.20 -10.95
N LYS A 11 -2.57 -12.01 -11.93
CA LYS A 11 -2.80 -11.57 -13.32
C LYS A 11 -3.87 -10.48 -13.43
N ASP A 12 -4.80 -10.46 -12.49
CA ASP A 12 -5.88 -9.45 -12.41
C ASP A 12 -5.45 -8.18 -11.65
N PHE A 13 -4.26 -8.18 -11.03
CA PHE A 13 -3.68 -6.99 -10.41
C PHE A 13 -2.94 -6.19 -11.48
N ASP A 14 -3.72 -5.45 -12.27
CA ASP A 14 -3.22 -4.72 -13.44
C ASP A 14 -2.56 -3.38 -13.09
N ASN A 15 -1.79 -3.35 -11.99
CA ASN A 15 -0.93 -2.22 -11.70
C ASN A 15 0.45 -2.50 -12.29
N GLU A 16 0.79 -1.81 -13.38
CA GLU A 16 2.15 -1.68 -13.92
C GLU A 16 3.16 -1.37 -12.79
N ALA A 17 2.69 -0.65 -11.79
CA ALA A 17 3.39 -0.32 -10.56
C ALA A 17 3.74 -1.52 -9.67
N GLY A 18 2.80 -2.45 -9.47
CA GLY A 18 3.05 -3.70 -8.76
C GLY A 18 4.14 -4.52 -9.45
N ARG A 19 4.22 -4.45 -10.79
CA ARG A 19 5.30 -5.05 -11.59
C ARG A 19 6.63 -4.29 -11.45
N LYS A 20 6.63 -2.94 -11.46
CA LYS A 20 7.84 -2.13 -11.16
C LYS A 20 8.36 -2.37 -9.74
N HIS A 21 7.48 -2.56 -8.77
CA HIS A 21 7.83 -2.93 -7.40
C HIS A 21 8.17 -4.42 -7.21
N ALA A 22 7.91 -5.28 -8.19
CA ALA A 22 8.27 -6.71 -8.14
C ALA A 22 9.78 -6.96 -8.21
N PHE A 23 10.57 -5.98 -8.67
CA PHE A 23 12.04 -6.05 -8.59
C PHE A 23 12.54 -6.05 -7.14
N LYS A 24 11.82 -5.41 -6.21
CA LYS A 24 12.13 -5.48 -4.77
C LYS A 24 11.51 -6.75 -4.19
N ARG A 25 12.39 -7.68 -3.77
CA ARG A 25 11.98 -8.99 -3.22
C ARG A 25 11.34 -8.89 -1.83
N THR A 26 11.76 -7.89 -1.04
CA THR A 26 11.24 -7.65 0.31
C THR A 26 10.18 -6.56 0.27
N LYS A 27 9.00 -6.84 0.82
CA LYS A 27 7.89 -5.88 0.92
C LYS A 27 7.98 -5.10 2.23
N ILE A 28 7.58 -3.83 2.19
CA ILE A 28 7.53 -2.94 3.35
C ILE A 28 6.09 -2.87 3.85
N VAL A 29 5.90 -3.21 5.13
CA VAL A 29 4.64 -3.05 5.84
C VAL A 29 4.79 -1.89 6.83
N ALA A 30 3.92 -0.89 6.77
CA ALA A 30 3.92 0.26 7.67
C ALA A 30 2.63 0.30 8.49
N THR A 31 2.72 0.51 9.81
CA THR A 31 1.53 0.74 10.63
C THR A 31 1.11 2.19 10.53
N VAL A 32 -0.15 2.46 10.20
CA VAL A 32 -0.68 3.83 10.14
C VAL A 32 -1.00 4.32 11.55
N GLY A 33 -0.57 5.54 11.85
CA GLY A 33 -0.89 6.26 13.07
C GLY A 33 -1.04 7.76 12.81
N PRO A 34 -1.21 8.58 13.87
CA PRO A 34 -1.51 10.01 13.73
C PRO A 34 -0.46 10.82 12.95
N ALA A 35 0.79 10.33 12.86
CA ALA A 35 1.84 10.99 12.10
C ALA A 35 1.68 10.85 10.57
N CYS A 36 0.83 9.93 10.10
CA CYS A 36 0.71 9.57 8.69
C CYS A 36 -0.70 9.12 8.29
N ASP A 37 -1.75 9.62 8.95
CA ASP A 37 -3.14 9.28 8.65
C ASP A 37 -3.82 10.19 7.60
N THR A 38 -3.09 11.19 7.07
CA THR A 38 -3.55 12.04 5.97
C THR A 38 -3.27 11.43 4.61
N TYR A 39 -4.06 11.82 3.59
CA TYR A 39 -3.87 11.36 2.22
C TYR A 39 -2.46 11.65 1.69
N GLU A 40 -1.96 12.86 1.93
CA GLU A 40 -0.65 13.31 1.45
C GLU A 40 0.48 12.50 2.07
N LYS A 41 0.40 12.21 3.38
CA LYS A 41 1.41 11.43 4.09
C LYS A 41 1.39 9.96 3.67
N LEU A 42 0.20 9.38 3.48
CA LEU A 42 0.08 8.02 2.93
C LEU A 42 0.68 7.95 1.52
N LEU A 43 0.43 8.95 0.67
CA LEU A 43 1.00 9.02 -0.67
C LEU A 43 2.53 9.17 -0.65
N GLU A 44 3.08 10.00 0.23
CA GLU A 44 4.53 10.12 0.44
C GLU A 44 5.15 8.76 0.82
N LEU A 45 4.51 8.01 1.73
CA LEU A 45 4.98 6.70 2.18
C LEU A 45 4.92 5.64 1.07
N VAL A 46 3.87 5.66 0.25
CA VAL A 46 3.75 4.80 -0.93
C VAL A 46 4.87 5.11 -1.92
N LYS A 47 5.14 6.39 -2.21
CA LYS A 47 6.26 6.84 -3.06
C LYS A 47 7.62 6.43 -2.49
N ALA A 48 7.77 6.43 -1.17
CA ALA A 48 8.98 5.95 -0.50
C ALA A 48 9.15 4.42 -0.56
N GLY A 49 8.06 3.68 -0.83
CA GLY A 49 8.08 2.25 -1.13
C GLY A 49 7.28 1.35 -0.18
N VAL A 50 6.39 1.91 0.64
CA VAL A 50 5.43 1.11 1.43
C VAL A 50 4.54 0.31 0.49
N ASN A 51 4.37 -0.99 0.77
CA ASN A 51 3.53 -1.89 -0.02
C ASN A 51 2.21 -2.22 0.66
N VAL A 52 2.21 -2.28 2.00
CA VAL A 52 1.03 -2.63 2.78
C VAL A 52 0.94 -1.70 3.98
N PHE A 53 -0.25 -1.14 4.18
CA PHE A 53 -0.58 -0.42 5.39
C PHE A 53 -1.28 -1.34 6.39
N ARG A 54 -0.72 -1.45 7.58
CA ARG A 54 -1.33 -2.10 8.74
C ARG A 54 -2.13 -1.07 9.52
N LEU A 55 -3.42 -1.34 9.73
CA LEU A 55 -4.26 -0.59 10.65
C LEU A 55 -4.28 -1.33 11.99
N ASN A 56 -3.71 -0.71 13.03
CA ASN A 56 -3.79 -1.28 14.38
C ASN A 56 -5.15 -0.92 15.00
N PHE A 57 -5.96 -1.94 15.32
CA PHE A 57 -7.30 -1.80 15.91
C PHE A 57 -7.30 -1.84 17.46
N SER A 58 -6.15 -2.01 18.11
CA SER A 58 -6.06 -1.84 19.57
C SER A 58 -6.38 -0.41 20.04
N HIS A 59 -6.35 0.58 19.14
CA HIS A 59 -6.62 1.99 19.42
C HIS A 59 -7.35 2.68 18.26
N GLY A 60 -8.08 3.76 18.57
CA GLY A 60 -8.82 4.60 17.61
C GLY A 60 -10.23 4.09 17.33
N SER A 61 -11.07 4.96 16.76
CA SER A 61 -12.45 4.62 16.40
C SER A 61 -12.52 3.91 15.04
N HIS A 62 -13.62 3.20 14.77
CA HIS A 62 -13.87 2.61 13.44
C HIS A 62 -13.98 3.67 12.35
N GLU A 63 -14.51 4.84 12.67
CA GLU A 63 -14.68 5.98 11.76
C GLU A 63 -13.32 6.51 11.29
N ASP A 64 -12.34 6.61 12.20
CA ASP A 64 -10.98 7.01 11.86
C ASP A 64 -10.32 6.00 10.92
N LYS A 65 -10.49 4.69 11.21
CA LYS A 65 -9.96 3.64 10.33
C LYS A 65 -10.64 3.66 8.96
N ALA A 66 -11.93 3.94 8.91
CA ALA A 66 -12.68 4.01 7.65
C ALA A 66 -12.14 5.12 6.73
N LYS A 67 -11.84 6.31 7.27
CA LYS A 67 -11.22 7.41 6.51
C LYS A 67 -9.85 7.01 5.93
N ILE A 68 -9.01 6.36 6.75
CA ILE A 68 -7.69 5.89 6.27
C ILE A 68 -7.85 4.85 5.15
N ILE A 69 -8.80 3.92 5.29
CA ILE A 69 -9.11 2.92 4.25
C ILE A 69 -9.55 3.59 2.95
N GLU A 70 -10.38 4.63 3.04
CA GLU A 70 -10.82 5.41 1.88
C GLU A 70 -9.63 6.06 1.16
N TYR A 71 -8.73 6.70 1.89
CA TYR A 71 -7.51 7.29 1.30
C TYR A 71 -6.63 6.24 0.63
N ILE A 72 -6.41 5.08 1.27
CA ILE A 72 -5.61 3.99 0.68
C ILE A 72 -6.25 3.48 -0.62
N ARG A 73 -7.57 3.28 -0.63
CA ARG A 73 -8.30 2.86 -1.84
C ARG A 73 -8.24 3.91 -2.94
N LEU A 74 -8.31 5.19 -2.57
CA LEU A 74 -8.20 6.30 -3.52
C LEU A 74 -6.81 6.34 -4.16
N ILE A 75 -5.75 6.17 -3.37
CA ILE A 75 -4.36 6.06 -3.85
C ILE A 75 -4.25 4.89 -4.83
N ASN A 76 -4.70 3.70 -4.45
CA ASN A 76 -4.64 2.51 -5.33
C ASN A 76 -5.37 2.70 -6.67
N LYS A 77 -6.41 3.55 -6.71
CA LYS A 77 -7.19 3.82 -7.93
C LYS A 77 -6.57 4.90 -8.81
N LYS A 78 -5.97 5.94 -8.20
CA LYS A 78 -5.48 7.14 -8.91
C LYS A 78 -4.01 7.05 -9.28
N GLU A 79 -3.23 6.36 -8.46
CA GLU A 79 -1.78 6.42 -8.51
C GLU A 79 -1.21 5.11 -9.06
N PRO A 80 -0.14 5.17 -9.85
CA PRO A 80 0.52 3.99 -10.38
C PRO A 80 1.50 3.44 -9.33
N TYR A 81 1.00 3.00 -8.17
CA TYR A 81 1.78 2.36 -7.10
C TYR A 81 1.23 0.98 -6.70
#